data_AF-A0A538JK00-F1
#
_entry.id   AF-A0A538JK00-F1
#
_cell.length_a   1.000
_cell.length_b   1.000
_cell.length_c   1.000
_cell.angle_alpha   90.00
_cell.angle_beta   90.00
_cell.angle_gamma   90.00
#
_symmetry.space_group_name_H-M   'P 1'
#
loop_
_entity.id
_entity.type
_entity.pdbx_description
1 polymer ?
#
loop_
_entity_poly.entity_id
_entity_poly.type
_entity_poly.pdbx_seq_one_letter_code
_entity_poly.pdbx_strand_id
1 'polypeptide(L)'
;MTPTVKHTCSATDKQFLATTQLNMSMLGYWSSNLATGEAKPSEVIAETKRAAARVDATNPTDPSLSQTRQIVRAMLSEYWRAVAASAHHREAGPHMMRAYGLANFAHDVLSQAEPALAAQGCNVSALL
;
A
#
# COMPACT_ATOMS: atom_id res chain seq x y z
N MET A 1 -24.19 3.64 18.49
CA MET A 1 -24.23 4.51 17.29
C MET A 1 -22.81 4.56 16.74
N THR A 2 -22.54 3.88 15.64
CA THR A 2 -21.25 4.00 14.95
C THR A 2 -21.20 5.39 14.31
N PRO A 3 -20.17 6.20 14.55
CA PRO A 3 -20.10 7.52 13.95
C PRO A 3 -20.10 7.39 12.42
N THR A 4 -20.98 8.13 11.75
CA THR A 4 -21.01 8.20 10.28
C THR A 4 -19.73 8.88 9.81
N VAL A 5 -18.85 8.13 9.12
CA VAL A 5 -17.64 8.68 8.51
C VAL A 5 -18.07 9.65 7.40
N LYS A 6 -17.69 10.93 7.53
CA LYS A 6 -17.90 11.90 6.46
C LYS A 6 -16.76 11.77 5.45
N HIS A 7 -17.08 11.21 4.29
CA HIS A 7 -16.12 11.04 3.22
C HIS A 7 -15.83 12.34 2.46
N THR A 8 -14.62 12.45 1.91
CA THR A 8 -14.18 13.58 1.07
C THR A 8 -13.43 13.10 -0.16
N CYS A 9 -13.26 13.99 -1.14
CA CYS A 9 -12.34 13.77 -2.24
C CYS A 9 -11.63 15.09 -2.63
N SER A 10 -10.62 15.45 -1.84
CA SER A 10 -9.78 16.61 -2.09
C SER A 10 -8.69 16.34 -3.13
N ALA A 11 -7.92 17.38 -3.48
CA ALA A 11 -6.75 17.21 -4.33
C ALA A 11 -5.69 16.27 -3.71
N THR A 12 -5.53 16.28 -2.37
CA THR A 12 -4.57 15.42 -1.69
C THR A 12 -5.07 13.97 -1.57
N ASP A 13 -6.40 13.76 -1.53
CA ASP A 13 -7.00 12.43 -1.64
C ASP A 13 -6.68 11.80 -3.01
N LYS A 14 -6.87 12.56 -4.10
CA LYS A 14 -6.54 12.10 -5.46
C LYS A 14 -5.04 11.85 -5.65
N GLN A 15 -4.20 12.72 -5.08
CA GLN A 15 -2.74 12.53 -5.10
C GLN A 15 -2.34 11.24 -4.36
N PHE A 16 -2.95 10.95 -3.21
CA PHE A 16 -2.72 9.72 -2.48
C PHE A 16 -3.09 8.48 -3.30
N LEU A 17 -4.26 8.48 -3.94
CA LEU A 17 -4.70 7.35 -4.78
C LEU A 17 -3.75 7.11 -5.95
N ALA A 18 -3.40 8.15 -6.70
CA ALA A 18 -2.47 8.05 -7.82
C ALA A 18 -1.07 7.58 -7.39
N THR A 19 -0.57 8.11 -6.26
CA THR A 19 0.71 7.70 -5.69
C THR A 19 0.67 6.23 -5.28
N THR A 20 -0.38 5.80 -4.58
CA THR A 20 -0.50 4.43 -4.10
C THR A 20 -0.62 3.45 -5.26
N GLN A 21 -1.45 3.75 -6.26
CA GLN A 21 -1.63 2.91 -7.44
C GLN A 21 -0.30 2.67 -8.17
N LEU A 22 0.44 3.74 -8.47
CA LEU A 22 1.74 3.64 -9.12
C LEU A 22 2.71 2.77 -8.30
N ASN A 23 2.75 2.97 -6.99
CA ASN A 23 3.64 2.21 -6.11
C ASN A 23 3.25 0.73 -5.99
N MET A 24 1.95 0.40 -6.00
CA MET A 24 1.49 -0.99 -5.99
C MET A 24 1.81 -1.70 -7.32
N SER A 25 1.59 -1.03 -8.46
CA SER A 25 2.00 -1.58 -9.76
C SER A 25 3.51 -1.81 -9.83
N MET A 26 4.31 -0.85 -9.34
CA MET A 26 5.76 -0.95 -9.29
C MET A 26 6.21 -2.07 -8.34
N LEU A 27 5.55 -2.24 -7.19
CA LEU A 27 5.82 -3.37 -6.28
C LEU A 27 5.59 -4.72 -6.96
N GLY A 28 4.50 -4.85 -7.73
CA GLY A 28 4.23 -6.05 -8.53
C GLY A 28 5.34 -6.35 -9.54
N TYR A 29 5.79 -5.33 -10.28
CA TYR A 29 6.93 -5.44 -11.19
C TYR A 29 8.22 -5.91 -10.48
N TRP A 30 8.62 -5.25 -9.39
CA TRP A 30 9.81 -5.64 -8.64
C TRP A 30 9.71 -7.01 -8.00
N SER A 31 8.52 -7.39 -7.52
CA SER A 31 8.26 -8.73 -6.97
C SER A 31 8.44 -9.81 -8.03
N SER A 32 7.94 -9.57 -9.24
CA SER A 32 8.09 -10.48 -10.37
C SER A 32 9.56 -10.63 -10.75
N ASN A 33 10.28 -9.52 -10.91
CA ASN A 33 11.71 -9.56 -11.28
C ASN A 33 12.57 -10.21 -10.19
N LEU A 34 12.21 -10.05 -8.91
CA LEU A 34 12.88 -10.77 -7.82
C LEU A 34 12.67 -12.28 -7.96
N ALA A 35 11.44 -12.70 -8.24
CA ALA A 35 11.08 -14.11 -8.37
C ALA A 35 11.74 -14.77 -9.60
N THR A 36 11.91 -14.04 -10.70
CA THR A 36 12.61 -14.53 -11.91
C THR A 36 14.13 -14.37 -11.83
N GLY A 37 14.66 -13.69 -10.82
CA GLY A 37 16.09 -13.39 -10.67
C GLY A 37 16.60 -12.22 -11.54
N GLU A 38 15.70 -11.50 -12.21
CA GLU A 38 16.00 -10.30 -13.00
C GLU A 38 16.30 -9.07 -12.12
N ALA A 39 15.90 -9.07 -10.85
CA ALA A 39 16.23 -8.04 -9.87
C ALA A 39 16.93 -8.61 -8.64
N LYS A 40 17.89 -7.86 -8.10
CA LYS A 40 18.58 -8.21 -6.85
C LYS A 40 17.70 -7.88 -5.65
N PRO A 41 17.79 -8.65 -4.53
CA PRO A 41 17.08 -8.31 -3.30
C PRO A 41 17.32 -6.88 -2.82
N SER A 42 18.55 -6.38 -2.95
CA SER A 42 18.91 -5.00 -2.55
C SER A 42 18.16 -3.92 -3.35
N GLU A 43 17.90 -4.15 -4.63
CA GLU A 43 17.17 -3.22 -5.50
C GLU A 43 15.69 -3.17 -5.07
N VAL A 44 15.10 -4.34 -4.86
CA VAL A 44 13.71 -4.49 -4.41
C VAL A 44 13.51 -3.87 -3.02
N ILE A 45 14.45 -4.06 -2.10
CA ILE A 45 14.43 -3.42 -0.78
C ILE A 45 14.48 -1.90 -0.91
N ALA A 46 15.37 -1.37 -1.75
CA ALA A 46 15.49 0.07 -1.95
C ALA A 46 14.21 0.67 -2.54
N GLU A 47 13.65 0.05 -3.57
CA GLU A 47 12.43 0.54 -4.23
C GLU A 47 11.20 0.41 -3.34
N THR A 48 11.07 -0.65 -2.56
CA THR A 48 9.97 -0.80 -1.60
C THR A 48 10.08 0.24 -0.47
N LYS A 49 11.28 0.54 0.03
CA LYS A 49 11.49 1.62 1.00
C LYS A 49 11.12 2.99 0.43
N ARG A 50 11.50 3.27 -0.82
CA ARG A 50 11.11 4.50 -1.53
C ARG A 50 9.60 4.58 -1.71
N ALA A 51 8.94 3.47 -2.04
CA ALA A 51 7.49 3.41 -2.14
C ALA A 51 6.82 3.73 -0.80
N ALA A 52 7.31 3.17 0.30
CA ALA A 52 6.78 3.46 1.63
C ALA A 52 6.92 4.95 1.97
N ALA A 53 8.06 5.56 1.66
CA ALA A 53 8.29 6.99 1.86
C ALA A 53 7.38 7.86 0.99
N ARG A 54 7.17 7.50 -0.29
CA ARG A 54 6.26 8.22 -1.19
C ARG A 54 4.82 8.18 -0.70
N VAL A 55 4.34 7.02 -0.24
CA VAL A 55 3.00 6.88 0.36
C VAL A 55 2.89 7.70 1.64
N ASP A 56 3.89 7.64 2.51
CA ASP A 56 3.92 8.40 3.78
C ASP A 56 3.90 9.92 3.57
N ALA A 57 4.57 10.41 2.53
CA ALA A 57 4.64 11.82 2.19
C ALA A 57 3.31 12.40 1.67
N THR A 58 2.31 11.57 1.39
CA THR A 58 0.96 12.02 1.05
C THR A 58 0.17 12.40 2.30
N ASN A 59 -0.84 13.24 2.15
CA ASN A 59 -1.68 13.69 3.27
C ASN A 59 -3.17 13.74 2.85
N PRO A 60 -3.81 12.57 2.64
CA PRO A 60 -5.23 12.51 2.31
C PRO A 60 -6.07 13.09 3.46
N THR A 61 -7.13 13.79 3.12
CA THR A 61 -8.09 14.38 4.06
C THR A 61 -9.24 13.43 4.40
N ASP A 62 -9.53 12.47 3.52
CA ASP A 62 -10.55 11.47 3.80
C ASP A 62 -10.09 10.51 4.91
N PRO A 63 -10.92 10.22 5.93
CA PRO A 63 -10.53 9.35 7.04
C PRO A 63 -10.14 7.93 6.61
N SER A 64 -10.87 7.34 5.65
CA SER A 64 -10.58 5.99 5.16
C SER A 64 -9.31 5.95 4.32
N LEU A 65 -9.03 6.98 3.53
CA LEU A 65 -7.77 7.12 2.80
C LEU A 65 -6.57 7.38 3.74
N SER A 66 -6.78 8.19 4.79
CA SER A 66 -5.79 8.39 5.85
C SER A 66 -5.43 7.10 6.59
N GLN A 67 -6.43 6.26 6.88
CA GLN A 67 -6.21 4.94 7.45
C GLN A 67 -5.49 4.02 6.46
N THR A 68 -5.95 3.98 5.22
CA THR A 68 -5.34 3.18 4.14
C THR A 68 -3.86 3.53 3.96
N ARG A 69 -3.51 4.83 3.97
CA ARG A 69 -2.11 5.29 3.89
C ARG A 69 -1.22 4.64 4.95
N GLN A 70 -1.69 4.59 6.20
CA GLN A 70 -0.93 4.00 7.31
C GLN A 70 -0.74 2.50 7.10
N ILE A 71 -1.81 1.81 6.69
CA ILE A 71 -1.79 0.36 6.44
C ILE A 71 -0.84 0.02 5.29
N VAL A 72 -0.93 0.72 4.15
CA VAL A 72 -0.06 0.49 2.98
C VAL A 72 1.40 0.78 3.32
N ARG A 73 1.70 1.83 4.09
CA ARG A 73 3.07 2.09 4.57
C ARG A 73 3.61 0.93 5.40
N ALA A 74 2.79 0.40 6.31
CA ALA A 74 3.16 -0.75 7.12
C ALA A 74 3.34 -2.02 6.26
N MET A 75 2.45 -2.23 5.29
CA MET A 75 2.50 -3.34 4.33
C MET A 75 3.83 -3.35 3.56
N LEU A 76 4.18 -2.21 2.96
CA LEU A 76 5.46 -2.03 2.27
C LEU A 76 6.65 -2.26 3.21
N SER A 77 6.50 -1.87 4.48
CA SER A 77 7.54 -2.06 5.48
C SER A 77 7.80 -3.52 5.82
N GLU A 78 6.73 -4.29 6.00
CA GLU A 78 6.84 -5.73 6.23
C GLU A 78 7.33 -6.47 4.98
N TYR A 79 6.94 -6.03 3.77
CA TYR A 79 7.43 -6.62 2.53
C TYR A 79 8.96 -6.50 2.39
N TRP A 80 9.54 -5.29 2.53
CA TRP A 80 11.00 -5.18 2.40
C TRP A 80 11.75 -5.93 3.50
N ARG A 81 11.16 -6.06 4.70
CA ARG A 81 11.73 -6.88 5.78
C ARG A 81 11.73 -8.36 5.43
N ALA A 82 10.69 -8.85 4.76
CA ALA A 82 10.64 -10.22 4.26
C ALA A 82 11.73 -10.47 3.22
N VAL A 83 11.88 -9.56 2.24
CA VAL A 83 12.93 -9.66 1.21
C VAL A 83 14.33 -9.65 1.85
N ALA A 84 14.57 -8.74 2.81
CA ALA A 84 15.83 -8.68 3.54
C ALA A 84 16.11 -9.95 4.35
N ALA A 85 15.11 -10.48 5.06
CA ALA A 85 15.24 -11.73 5.81
C ALA A 85 15.61 -12.88 4.87
N SER A 86 14.90 -13.03 3.75
CA SER A 86 15.17 -14.05 2.74
C SER A 86 16.58 -13.94 2.17
N ALA A 87 17.04 -12.72 1.84
CA ALA A 87 18.37 -12.47 1.31
C ALA A 87 19.49 -12.81 2.30
N HIS A 88 19.19 -12.82 3.59
CA HIS A 88 20.11 -13.20 4.67
C HIS A 88 19.89 -14.63 5.19
N HIS A 89 19.14 -15.47 4.45
CA HIS A 89 18.80 -16.84 4.84
C HIS A 89 18.12 -16.93 6.22
N ARG A 90 17.30 -15.92 6.55
CA ARG A 90 16.46 -15.87 7.76
C ARG A 90 14.99 -16.10 7.40
N GLU A 91 14.19 -16.41 8.41
CA GLU A 91 12.74 -16.59 8.32
C GLU A 91 12.03 -15.35 7.74
N ALA A 92 11.66 -15.41 6.46
CA ALA A 92 10.92 -14.34 5.77
C ALA A 92 9.39 -14.48 5.92
N GLY A 93 8.91 -15.70 6.19
CA GLY A 93 7.49 -16.05 6.25
C GLY A 93 6.65 -15.13 7.15
N PRO A 94 7.05 -14.86 8.40
CA PRO A 94 6.29 -13.99 9.30
C PRO A 94 6.09 -12.56 8.77
N HIS A 95 7.13 -11.98 8.16
CA HIS A 95 7.06 -10.65 7.56
C HIS A 95 6.17 -10.65 6.31
N MET A 96 6.30 -11.67 5.46
CA MET A 96 5.48 -11.78 4.25
C MET A 96 4.00 -11.96 4.60
N MET A 97 3.67 -12.80 5.58
CA MET A 97 2.29 -12.98 6.08
C MET A 97 1.69 -11.69 6.61
N ARG A 98 2.47 -10.88 7.34
CA ARG A 98 2.01 -9.56 7.81
C ARG A 98 1.78 -8.59 6.66
N ALA A 99 2.67 -8.58 5.66
CA ALA A 99 2.48 -7.76 4.47
C ALA A 99 1.16 -8.11 3.77
N TYR A 100 0.88 -9.40 3.52
CA TYR A 100 -0.40 -9.83 2.94
C TYR A 100 -1.60 -9.47 3.81
N GLY A 101 -1.52 -9.69 5.13
CA GLY A 101 -2.60 -9.32 6.05
C GLY A 101 -2.91 -7.82 6.02
N LEU A 102 -1.87 -6.97 5.97
CA LEU A 102 -2.02 -5.52 5.84
C LEU A 102 -2.59 -5.12 4.48
N ALA A 103 -2.19 -5.78 3.39
CA ALA A 103 -2.77 -5.55 2.07
C ALA A 103 -4.29 -5.81 2.08
N ASN A 104 -4.72 -6.94 2.67
CA ASN A 104 -6.13 -7.28 2.80
C ASN A 104 -6.88 -6.27 3.68
N PHE A 105 -6.29 -5.82 4.80
CA PHE A 105 -6.92 -4.79 5.62
C PHE A 105 -7.07 -3.44 4.89
N ALA A 106 -6.09 -3.06 4.06
CA ALA A 106 -6.21 -1.87 3.21
C ALA A 106 -7.33 -2.04 2.18
N HIS A 107 -7.41 -3.20 1.54
CA HIS A 107 -8.48 -3.56 0.62
C HIS A 107 -9.86 -3.48 1.30
N ASP A 108 -10.03 -4.06 2.49
CA ASP A 108 -11.29 -4.03 3.23
C ASP A 108 -11.75 -2.59 3.56
N VAL A 109 -10.82 -1.74 4.01
CA VAL A 109 -11.12 -0.32 4.29
C VAL A 109 -11.58 0.39 3.02
N LEU A 110 -10.87 0.19 1.90
CA LEU A 110 -11.23 0.82 0.63
C LEU A 110 -12.55 0.28 0.08
N SER A 111 -12.78 -1.03 0.12
CA SER A 111 -14.00 -1.69 -0.35
C SER A 111 -15.23 -1.20 0.41
N GLN A 112 -15.12 -0.99 1.73
CA GLN A 112 -16.22 -0.45 2.53
C GLN A 112 -16.50 1.03 2.23
N ALA A 113 -15.46 1.81 1.93
CA ALA A 113 -15.57 3.24 1.65
C ALA A 113 -15.91 3.56 0.18
N GLU A 114 -15.73 2.61 -0.74
CA GLU A 114 -15.77 2.81 -2.19
C GLU A 114 -17.03 3.53 -2.68
N PRO A 115 -18.26 3.14 -2.29
CA PRO A 115 -19.46 3.84 -2.77
C PRO A 115 -19.51 5.31 -2.33
N ALA A 116 -19.10 5.60 -1.10
CA ALA A 116 -19.12 6.94 -0.55
C ALA A 116 -18.00 7.81 -1.13
N LEU A 117 -16.80 7.27 -1.31
CA LEU A 117 -15.68 7.93 -1.99
C LEU A 117 -15.99 8.22 -3.46
N ALA A 118 -16.60 7.26 -4.16
CA ALA A 118 -17.02 7.43 -5.55
C ALA A 118 -18.05 8.55 -5.70
N ALA A 119 -19.03 8.63 -4.79
CA ALA A 119 -19.99 9.73 -4.75
C ALA A 119 -19.34 11.11 -4.51
N GLN A 120 -18.18 11.16 -3.86
CA GLN A 120 -17.37 12.38 -3.72
C GLN A 120 -16.41 12.63 -4.91
N GLY A 121 -16.31 11.69 -5.87
CA GLY A 121 -15.46 11.82 -7.07
C GLY A 121 -14.07 11.21 -6.94
N CYS A 122 -13.82 10.37 -5.93
CA CYS A 122 -12.60 9.59 -5.77
C CYS A 122 -12.87 8.13 -6.16
N ASN A 123 -12.26 7.68 -7.25
CA ASN A 123 -12.34 6.29 -7.66
C ASN A 123 -11.18 5.48 -7.06
N VAL A 124 -11.51 4.46 -6.25
CA VAL A 124 -10.54 3.57 -5.62
C VAL A 124 -10.44 2.20 -6.31
N SER A 125 -11.20 1.95 -7.38
CA SER A 125 -11.29 0.64 -8.02
C SER A 125 -9.96 0.08 -8.53
N ALA A 126 -8.99 0.94 -8.83
CA ALA A 126 -7.65 0.52 -9.26
C ALA A 126 -6.77 -0.02 -8.11
N LEU A 127 -7.24 0.07 -6.87
CA LEU A 127 -6.58 -0.43 -5.65
C LEU A 127 -7.33 -1.61 -5.02
N LEU A 128 -8.42 -2.07 -5.65
CA LEU A 128 -9.21 -3.22 -5.23
C LEU A 128 -8.88 -4.43 -6.10
#